data_AF-A0A942YX03-F1
#
_entry.id   AF-A0A942YX03-F1
#
_cell.length_a   1.000
_cell.length_b   1.000
_cell.length_c   1.000
_cell.angle_alpha   90.00
_cell.angle_beta   90.00
_cell.angle_gamma   90.00
#
_symmetry.space_group_name_H-M   'P 1'
#
loop_
_entity.id
_entity.type
_entity.pdbx_description
1 polymer ?
#
loop_
_entity_poly.entity_id
_entity_poly.type
_entity_poly.pdbx_seq_one_letter_code
_entity_poly.pdbx_strand_id
1 'polypeptide(L)' 'MRILSFAVLLVIILYSFGFGITLWKEKQKLGALAVFFLCLTIVVLPFFSIF' A
#
# COMPACT_ATOMS: atom_id res chain seq x y z
N MET A 1 19.96 6.56 -2.53
CA MET A 1 19.14 5.38 -2.18
C MET A 1 18.04 5.68 -1.16
N ARG A 2 18.34 6.23 0.02
CA ARG A 2 17.32 6.50 1.07
C ARG A 2 16.13 7.36 0.62
N ILE A 3 16.38 8.49 -0.04
CA ILE A 3 15.32 9.41 -0.54
C ILE A 3 14.46 8.78 -1.65
N LEU A 4 15.07 8.00 -2.54
CA LEU A 4 14.38 7.24 -3.58
C LEU A 4 13.43 6.20 -2.97
N SER A 5 13.86 5.48 -1.93
CA SER A 5 13.01 4.52 -1.22
C SER A 5 11.80 5.18 -0.58
N PHE A 6 11.97 6.35 0.07
CA PHE A 6 10.84 7.10 0.63
C PHE A 6 9.87 7.63 -0.44
N ALA A 7 10.40 8.10 -1.58
CA ALA A 7 9.57 8.55 -2.70
C ALA A 7 8.74 7.39 -3.29
N VAL A 8 9.37 6.23 -3.50
CA VAL A 8 8.69 5.03 -4.00
C VAL A 8 7.64 4.53 -3.02
N LEU A 9 7.94 4.53 -1.71
CA LEU A 9 6.95 4.19 -0.66
C LEU A 9 5.73 5.11 -0.72
N LEU A 10 5.93 6.42 -0.85
CA LEU A 10 4.84 7.39 -0.97
C LEU A 10 3.94 7.09 -2.18
N VAL A 11 4.55 6.79 -3.34
CA VAL A 11 3.81 6.47 -4.57
C VAL A 11 3.02 5.16 -4.42
N ILE A 12 3.62 4.12 -3.83
CA ILE A 12 2.95 2.84 -3.62
C ILE A 12 1.78 2.98 -2.65
N ILE A 13 1.93 3.77 -1.58
CA ILE A 13 0.85 4.05 -0.62
C ILE A 13 -0.32 4.74 -1.32
N LEU A 14 -0.05 5.82 -2.07
CA LEU A 14 -1.10 6.57 -2.78
C LEU A 14 -1.83 5.69 -3.81
N TYR A 15 -1.09 4.91 -4.60
CA TYR A 15 -1.67 4.01 -5.59
C TYR A 15 -2.50 2.90 -4.94
N SER A 16 -1.99 2.28 -3.88
CA SER A 16 -2.67 1.19 -3.17
C SER A 16 -3.93 1.67 -2.44
N PHE A 17 -3.91 2.88 -1.88
CA PHE A 17 -5.10 3.51 -1.28
C PHE A 17 -6.16 3.81 -2.34
N GLY A 18 -5.76 4.41 -3.46
CA GLY A 18 -6.65 4.67 -4.60
C GLY A 18 -7.26 3.39 -5.16
N PHE A 19 -6.45 2.34 -5.30
CA PHE A 19 -6.90 1.02 -5.78
C PHE A 19 -7.85 0.35 -4.78
N GLY A 20 -7.58 0.43 -3.48
CA GLY A 20 -8.49 -0.07 -2.44
C GLY A 20 -9.85 0.62 -2.44
N ILE A 21 -9.89 1.94 -2.65
CA ILE A 21 -11.14 2.70 -2.78
C ILE A 21 -11.91 2.28 -4.04
N THR A 22 -11.22 2.09 -5.17
CA THR A 22 -11.83 1.63 -6.42
C THR A 22 -12.44 0.24 -6.26
N LEU A 23 -11.73 -0.73 -5.67
CA LEU A 23 -12.29 -2.06 -5.41
C LEU A 23 -13.50 -2.04 -4.47
N TRP A 24 -13.49 -1.13 -3.49
CA TRP A 24 -14.62 -0.96 -2.59
C TRP A 24 -15.87 -0.47 -3.34
N LYS A 25 -15.69 0.43 -4.33
CA LYS A 25 -16.76 0.90 -5.22
C LYS A 25 -17.27 -0.20 -6.15
N GLU A 26 -16.40 -1.09 -6.61
CA GLU A 26 -16.75 -2.22 -7.49
C GLU A 26 -17.39 -3.41 -6.76
N LYS A 27 -17.76 -3.26 -5.48
CA LYS A 27 -18.32 -4.29 -4.59
C LYS A 27 -17.44 -5.54 -4.40
N GLN A 28 -16.18 -5.50 -4.86
CA GLN A 28 -15.18 -6.55 -4.67
C GLN A 28 -14.56 -6.47 -3.26
N LYS A 29 -15.41 -6.66 -2.24
CA LYS A 29 -15.04 -6.44 -0.82
C LYS A 29 -13.87 -7.30 -0.35
N LEU A 30 -13.76 -8.54 -0.84
CA LEU A 30 -12.63 -9.45 -0.51
C LEU A 30 -11.32 -8.95 -1.12
N GLY A 31 -11.33 -8.50 -2.37
CA GLY A 31 -10.17 -7.92 -3.01
C GLY A 31 -9.77 -6.59 -2.35
N ALA A 32 -10.74 -5.75 -2.00
CA ALA A 32 -10.48 -4.49 -1.30
C ALA A 32 -9.78 -4.75 0.04
N LEU A 33 -10.24 -5.75 0.79
CA LEU A 33 -9.66 -6.14 2.07
C LEU A 33 -8.24 -6.70 1.93
N ALA A 34 -8.00 -7.52 0.90
CA ALA A 34 -6.67 -8.04 0.58
C ALA A 34 -5.69 -6.90 0.21
N VAL A 35 -6.11 -5.96 -0.64
CA VAL A 35 -5.30 -4.78 -1.02
C VAL A 35 -5.02 -3.90 0.19
N PHE A 36 -6.00 -3.70 1.07
CA PHE A 36 -5.83 -2.90 2.27
C PHE A 36 -4.80 -3.53 3.23
N PHE A 37 -4.87 -4.85 3.41
CA PHE A 37 -3.90 -5.60 4.21
C PHE A 37 -2.50 -5.55 3.58
N LEU A 38 -2.41 -5.68 2.26
CA LEU A 38 -1.16 -5.59 1.51
C LEU A 38 -0.54 -4.19 1.64
N CYS A 39 -1.36 -3.15 1.61
CA CYS A 39 -0.95 -1.76 1.83
C CYS A 39 -0.37 -1.55 3.23
N LEU A 40 -1.01 -2.10 4.27
CA LEU A 40 -0.49 -2.11 5.65
C LEU A 40 0.87 -2.81 5.74
N THR A 41 1.01 -3.95 5.07
CA THR A 41 2.23 -4.76 5.09
C THR A 41 3.39 -4.01 4.43
N ILE A 42 3.14 -3.33 3.30
CA ILE A 42 4.12 -2.50 2.59
C ILE A 42 4.56 -1.28 3.41
N VAL A 43 3.66 -0.67 4.19
CA VAL A 43 4.01 0.45 5.07
C VAL A 43 4.92 -0.02 6.21
N VAL A 44 4.70 -1.24 6.72
CA VAL A 44 5.40 -1.77 7.90
C VAL A 44 6.75 -2.42 7.56
N LEU A 45 6.88 -3.10 6.41
CA LEU A 45 8.11 -3.76 5.97
C LEU A 45 9.40 -2.91 6.04
N PRO A 46 9.40 -1.64 5.58
CA PRO A 46 10.59 -0.80 5.58
C PRO A 46 11.13 -0.55 6.99
N PHE A 47 10.27 -0.58 8.01
CA PHE A 47 10.70 -0.42 9.40
C PHE A 47 11.46 -1.63 9.92
N PHE A 48 11.22 -2.82 9.37
CA PHE A 48 11.97 -4.04 9.71
C PHE A 48 13.21 -4.25 8.84
N SER A 49 13.19 -3.76 7.60
CA SER A 49 14.29 -3.96 6.64
C SER A 49 15.38 -2.89 6.68
N ILE A 50 15.08 -1.70 7.22
CA ILE A 50 16.02 -0.57 7.31
C ILE A 50 16.66 -0.48 8.71
N PHE A 51 16.17 -1.26 9.69
CA PHE A 51 16.66 -1.33 11.06
C PHE A 51 17.39 -2.66 11.36
#